data_AF-A0A0F7C1E4-F1
#
_entry.id   AF-A0A0F7C1E4-F1
#
_cell.length_a   1.000
_cell.length_b   1.000
_cell.length_c   1.000
_cell.angle_alpha   90.00
_cell.angle_beta   90.00
_cell.angle_gamma   90.00
#
_symmetry.space_group_name_H-M   'P 1'
#
loop_
_entity.id
_entity.type
_entity.pdbx_description
1 polymer ?
#
loop_
_entity_poly.entity_id
_entity_poly.type
_entity_poly.pdbx_seq_one_letter_code
_entity_poly.pdbx_strand_id
1 'polypeptide(L)'
;MSRSYKKFPVVKDKTGPGKKFAKRLASKAVRRYKDGIHNGSMYRKIFCSWNINDLWLHKTLREAIHYWEISDAPTVIAQSKQQVFNEWAKHYYRK
;
A
#
# COMPACT_ATOMS: atom_id res chain seq x y z
N MET A 1 -11.00 -0.34 -17.90
CA MET A 1 -10.80 0.64 -16.81
C MET A 1 -9.33 1.00 -16.74
N SER A 2 -8.97 2.21 -17.15
CA SER A 2 -7.62 2.75 -16.92
C SER A 2 -7.37 2.81 -15.40
N ARG A 3 -6.18 2.40 -14.97
CA ARG A 3 -5.84 2.26 -13.55
C ARG A 3 -5.45 3.63 -12.99
N SER A 4 -6.13 4.11 -11.95
CA SER A 4 -5.61 5.21 -11.15
C SER A 4 -4.37 4.72 -10.39
N TYR A 5 -3.20 5.25 -10.71
CA TYR A 5 -1.99 4.93 -9.95
C TYR A 5 -2.12 5.50 -8.54
N LYS A 6 -2.00 4.62 -7.53
CA LYS A 6 -1.93 5.03 -6.13
C LYS A 6 -0.65 5.84 -5.93
N LYS A 7 -0.73 7.02 -5.28
CA LYS A 7 0.43 7.90 -5.04
C LYS A 7 1.41 7.33 -4.01
N PHE A 8 0.94 6.45 -3.15
CA PHE A 8 1.75 5.84 -2.09
C PHE A 8 2.52 4.62 -2.60
N PRO A 9 3.70 4.32 -2.02
CA PRO A 9 4.48 3.15 -2.38
C PRO A 9 3.70 1.90 -2.00
N VAL A 10 3.17 1.26 -3.03
CA VAL A 10 2.45 0.01 -2.94
C VAL A 10 3.29 -1.06 -3.60
N VAL A 11 3.77 -2.00 -2.80
CA VAL A 11 4.34 -3.21 -3.35
C VAL A 11 3.19 -4.13 -3.71
N LYS A 12 2.95 -4.27 -5.02
CA LYS A 12 2.03 -5.27 -5.53
C LYS A 12 2.67 -6.63 -5.32
N ASP A 13 2.13 -7.45 -4.43
CA ASP A 13 2.50 -8.86 -4.40
C ASP A 13 2.05 -9.49 -5.73
N LYS A 14 2.99 -9.60 -6.66
CA LYS A 14 2.78 -10.15 -8.02
C LYS A 14 2.53 -11.66 -8.00
N THR A 15 2.63 -12.33 -6.85
CA THR A 15 2.43 -13.78 -6.77
C THR A 15 0.96 -14.16 -6.60
N GLY A 16 0.26 -14.26 -7.73
CA GLY A 16 -0.85 -15.19 -8.02
C GLY A 16 -2.10 -15.24 -7.09
N PRO A 17 -3.29 -15.56 -7.65
CA PRO A 17 -4.50 -15.83 -6.87
C PRO A 17 -4.37 -17.19 -6.15
N GLY A 18 -3.77 -17.22 -4.95
CA GLY A 18 -3.60 -18.50 -4.26
C GLY A 18 -3.08 -18.47 -2.82
N LYS A 19 -2.47 -17.38 -2.35
CA LYS A 19 -1.86 -17.36 -1.01
C LYS A 19 -2.90 -17.39 0.13
N LYS A 20 -2.57 -18.15 1.18
CA LYS A 20 -3.39 -18.34 2.39
C LYS A 20 -3.83 -17.02 3.02
N PHE A 21 -2.95 -16.02 3.06
CA PHE A 21 -3.24 -14.71 3.65
C PHE A 21 -4.32 -13.94 2.87
N ALA A 22 -4.19 -13.88 1.53
CA ALA A 22 -5.19 -13.25 0.69
C ALA A 22 -6.56 -13.95 0.81
N LYS A 23 -6.59 -15.29 0.80
CA LYS A 23 -7.82 -16.06 1.05
C LYS A 23 -8.44 -15.76 2.41
N ARG A 24 -7.63 -15.64 3.48
CA ARG A 24 -8.11 -15.28 4.82
C ARG A 24 -8.76 -13.90 4.86
N LEU A 25 -8.15 -12.90 4.21
CA LEU A 25 -8.72 -11.57 4.07
C LEU A 25 -10.01 -11.57 3.24
N ALA A 26 -10.09 -12.41 2.20
CA ALA A 26 -11.30 -12.61 1.40
C ALA A 26 -12.47 -13.08 2.22
N SER A 27 -12.28 -14.19 2.92
CA SER A 27 -13.33 -14.74 3.76
C SER A 27 -13.72 -13.77 4.88
N LYS A 28 -12.77 -12.98 5.40
CA LYS A 28 -13.05 -11.95 6.41
C LYS A 28 -13.89 -10.80 5.85
N ALA A 29 -13.58 -10.31 4.64
CA ALA A 29 -14.33 -9.24 3.99
C ALA A 29 -15.77 -9.68 3.67
N VAL A 30 -15.93 -10.88 3.10
CA VAL A 30 -17.24 -11.48 2.81
C VAL A 30 -18.09 -11.62 4.08
N ARG A 31 -17.52 -12.12 5.18
CA ARG A 31 -18.26 -12.26 6.47
C ARG A 31 -18.67 -10.92 7.10
N ARG A 32 -17.96 -9.83 6.81
CA ARG A 32 -18.25 -8.50 7.36
C ARG A 32 -19.23 -7.71 6.50
N TYR A 33 -19.51 -8.18 5.29
CA TYR A 33 -20.40 -7.52 4.36
C TYR A 33 -21.85 -7.67 4.82
N LYS A 34 -22.55 -6.56 5.01
CA LYS A 34 -23.89 -6.54 5.62
C LYS A 34 -25.02 -6.46 4.61
N ASP A 35 -24.77 -5.96 3.40
CA ASP A 35 -25.83 -5.57 2.46
C ASP A 35 -26.41 -6.74 1.63
N GLY A 36 -26.19 -7.98 2.07
CA GLY A 36 -26.68 -9.19 1.41
C GLY A 36 -25.99 -9.49 0.07
N ILE A 37 -25.73 -10.77 -0.20
CA ILE A 37 -25.04 -11.17 -1.43
C ILE A 37 -26.07 -11.72 -2.42
N HIS A 38 -26.36 -10.94 -3.46
CA HIS A 38 -27.47 -11.23 -4.37
C HIS A 38 -27.11 -12.28 -5.44
N ASN A 39 -25.82 -12.41 -5.79
CA ASN A 39 -25.35 -13.40 -6.75
C ASN A 39 -23.89 -13.80 -6.53
N GLY A 40 -23.48 -14.94 -7.12
CA GLY A 40 -22.11 -15.47 -7.03
C GLY A 40 -21.02 -14.53 -7.58
N SER A 41 -21.36 -13.67 -8.54
CA SER A 41 -20.42 -12.71 -9.14
C SER A 41 -20.01 -11.59 -8.16
N MET A 42 -20.88 -11.26 -7.21
CA MET A 42 -20.69 -10.19 -6.25
C MET A 42 -19.59 -10.51 -5.22
N TYR A 43 -19.32 -11.78 -4.95
CA TYR A 43 -18.17 -12.19 -4.15
C TYR A 43 -16.84 -11.65 -4.69
N ARG A 44 -16.70 -11.54 -6.03
CA ARG A 44 -15.51 -10.96 -6.68
C ARG A 44 -15.42 -9.44 -6.52
N LYS A 45 -16.55 -8.76 -6.30
CA LYS A 45 -16.62 -7.31 -6.05
C LYS A 45 -16.34 -6.98 -4.58
N ILE A 46 -16.85 -7.80 -3.65
CA ILE A 46 -16.59 -7.69 -2.21
C ILE A 46 -15.10 -7.93 -1.91
N PHE A 47 -14.50 -8.89 -2.62
CA PHE A 47 -13.08 -9.20 -2.49
C PHE A 47 -12.30 -8.88 -3.77
N CYS A 48 -11.89 -7.62 -3.91
CA CYS A 48 -11.00 -7.19 -4.99
C CYS A 48 -9.56 -7.65 -4.73
N SER A 49 -9.09 -8.68 -5.46
CA SER A 49 -7.73 -9.23 -5.34
C SER A 49 -6.62 -8.18 -5.44
N TRP A 50 -6.85 -7.10 -6.19
CA TRP A 50 -5.92 -5.99 -6.35
C TRP A 50 -5.75 -5.14 -5.09
N ASN A 51 -6.72 -5.08 -4.18
CA ASN A 51 -6.59 -4.29 -2.95
C ASN A 51 -5.87 -5.02 -1.82
N ILE A 52 -5.83 -6.36 -1.85
CA ILE A 52 -5.31 -7.17 -0.75
C ILE A 52 -3.83 -7.51 -0.90
N ASN A 53 -3.36 -7.68 -2.13
CA ASN A 53 -1.95 -7.96 -2.40
C ASN A 53 -1.08 -6.70 -2.41
N ASP A 54 -1.70 -5.53 -2.27
CA ASP A 54 -1.04 -4.25 -2.20
C ASP A 54 -0.52 -4.06 -0.76
N LEU A 55 0.75 -4.34 -0.52
CA LEU A 55 1.40 -4.03 0.76
C LEU A 55 1.58 -2.51 0.86
N TRP A 56 1.04 -1.92 1.92
CA TRP A 56 1.15 -0.48 2.17
C TRP A 56 2.36 -0.25 3.06
N LEU A 57 3.35 0.45 2.51
CA LEU A 57 4.47 0.94 3.30
C LEU A 57 4.04 2.25 3.95
N HIS A 58 4.17 2.31 5.27
CA HIS A 58 3.99 3.53 6.04
C HIS A 58 5.36 3.95 6.57
N LYS A 59 5.68 5.23 6.39
CA LYS A 59 6.89 5.85 6.94
C LYS A 59 6.51 7.20 7.52
N THR A 60 6.86 7.45 8.77
CA THR A 60 6.66 8.77 9.38
C THR A 60 7.76 9.73 8.93
N LEU A 61 7.52 11.04 9.05
CA LEU A 61 8.55 12.04 8.73
C LEU A 61 9.77 11.88 9.63
N ARG A 62 9.56 11.57 10.91
CA ARG A 62 10.64 11.32 11.88
C ARG A 62 11.51 10.14 11.45
N GLU A 63 10.91 9.03 11.03
CA GLU A 63 11.64 7.87 10.50
C GLU A 63 12.38 8.20 9.19
N ALA A 64 11.84 9.08 8.35
CA ALA A 64 12.50 9.52 7.13
C ALA A 64 13.76 10.35 7.42
N ILE A 65 13.67 11.29 8.37
CA ILE A 65 14.81 12.11 8.80
C ILE A 65 15.86 11.25 9.51
N HIS A 66 15.45 10.40 10.45
CA HIS A 66 16.36 9.51 11.17
C HIS A 66 17.09 8.53 10.23
N TYR A 67 16.39 8.01 9.22
CA TYR A 67 17.03 7.18 8.19
C TYR A 67 18.08 7.97 7.41
N TRP A 68 17.80 9.23 7.05
CA TRP A 68 18.75 10.10 6.36
C TRP A 68 19.98 10.43 7.23
N GLU A 69 19.78 10.69 8.52
CA GLU A 69 20.86 11.01 9.48
C GLU A 69 21.83 9.84 9.70
N ILE A 70 21.37 8.59 9.63
CA ILE A 70 22.17 7.39 9.87
C ILE A 70 22.70 6.77 8.57
N SER A 71 22.21 7.21 7.41
CA SER A 71 22.57 6.58 6.14
C SER A 71 23.96 7.02 5.66
N ASP A 72 24.83 6.05 5.42
CA ASP A 72 26.13 6.28 4.77
C ASP A 72 26.07 6.28 3.23
N ALA A 73 24.87 6.16 2.66
CA ALA A 73 24.70 6.09 1.21
C ALA A 73 24.98 7.47 0.57
N PRO A 74 25.92 7.59 -0.38
CA PRO A 74 26.30 8.89 -0.96
C PRO A 74 25.13 9.65 -1.58
N THR A 75 24.18 8.93 -2.19
CA THR A 75 22.97 9.49 -2.79
C THR A 75 22.00 10.05 -1.77
N VAL A 76 21.99 9.52 -0.55
CA VAL A 76 21.11 9.95 0.54
C VAL A 76 21.73 11.14 1.26
N ILE A 77 23.04 11.10 1.55
CA ILE A 77 23.77 12.20 2.19
C ILE A 77 23.76 13.47 1.33
N ALA A 78 23.83 13.33 0.01
CA ALA A 78 23.78 14.46 -0.93
C ALA A 78 22.44 15.22 -0.89
N GLN A 79 21.38 14.63 -0.33
CA GLN A 79 20.08 15.28 -0.24
C GLN A 79 20.04 16.31 0.88
N SER A 80 19.43 17.46 0.62
CA SER A 80 19.13 18.42 1.69
C SER A 80 17.94 17.95 2.53
N LYS A 81 17.86 18.39 3.79
CA LYS A 81 16.71 18.09 4.67
C LYS A 81 15.35 18.44 4.04
N GLN A 82 15.30 19.52 3.25
CA GLN A 82 14.09 19.96 2.55
C GLN A 82 13.75 19.03 1.38
N GLN A 83 14.74 18.47 0.68
CA GLN A 83 14.52 17.46 -0.35
C GLN A 83 13.98 16.17 0.25
N VAL A 84 14.53 15.72 1.38
CA VAL A 84 14.02 14.55 2.13
C VAL A 84 12.57 14.74 2.54
N PHE A 85 12.21 15.94 3.04
CA PHE A 85 10.83 16.28 3.36
C PHE A 85 9.92 16.23 2.12
N ASN A 86 10.34 16.85 1.01
CA ASN A 86 9.55 16.86 -0.23
C ASN A 86 9.32 15.46 -0.78
N GLU A 87 10.34 14.61 -0.75
CA GLU A 87 10.26 13.22 -1.20
C GLU A 87 9.35 12.40 -0.28
N TRP A 88 9.47 12.57 1.03
CA TRP A 88 8.55 11.96 1.99
C TRP A 88 7.10 12.43 1.74
N ALA A 89 6.89 13.74 1.56
CA ALA A 89 5.57 14.30 1.36
C ALA A 89 4.91 13.81 0.07
N LYS A 90 5.69 13.65 -1.00
CA LYS A 90 5.23 13.09 -2.27
C LYS A 90 4.62 11.70 -2.12
N HIS A 91 5.18 10.87 -1.24
CA HIS A 91 4.82 9.46 -1.13
C HIS A 91 3.88 9.15 0.05
N TYR A 92 4.00 9.88 1.16
CA TYR A 92 3.35 9.53 2.44
C TYR A 92 2.41 10.62 2.98
N TYR A 93 2.55 11.89 2.58
CA TYR A 93 1.67 12.96 3.06
C TYR A 93 0.31 12.90 2.35
N ARG A 94 -0.77 12.85 3.14
CA ARG A 94 -2.16 12.88 2.66
C ARG A 94 -2.82 14.15 3.19
N LYS A 95 -3.46 14.92 2.29
CA LYS A 95 -4.37 16.02 2.65
C LYS A 95 -5.70 15.45 3.12
#